data_AF-A0A427ULE6-F1
#
_entry.id   AF-A0A427ULE6-F1
#
_cell.length_a   1.000
_cell.length_b   1.000
_cell.length_c   1.000
_cell.angle_alpha   90.00
_cell.angle_beta   90.00
_cell.angle_gamma   90.00
#
_symmetry.space_group_name_H-M   'P 1'
#
loop_
_entity.id
_entity.type
_entity.pdbx_description
1 polymer ?
#
loop_
_entity_poly.entity_id
_entity_poly.type
_entity_poly.pdbx_seq_one_letter_code
_entity_poly.pdbx_strand_id
1 'polypeptide(L)'
;MTTDYLQQCRFDCVARPWLTEAGSRSARGIWEIEFNHKLLRYIYGLTNQFTTYSLRDCGSLRNPRTIRLYESLAQFKSSGLWVTTHAWLNDRFLLPESQQKNLAELKRSFLDPALKQINEKTPLLAKYSIDDSGKFLFSIIDKQNPV
;
A
#
# COMPACT_ATOMS: atom_id res chain seq x y z
N MET A 1 37.04 27.36 13.82
CA MET A 1 35.94 28.33 13.71
C MET A 1 34.76 27.60 13.08
N THR A 2 33.92 27.02 13.95
CA THR A 2 32.53 27.46 14.22
C THR A 2 31.61 27.02 13.08
N THR A 3 31.09 25.79 13.18
CA THR A 3 29.67 25.49 13.44
C THR A 3 28.71 26.27 12.57
N ASP A 4 27.93 25.57 11.74
CA ASP A 4 26.48 25.81 11.70
C ASP A 4 25.73 24.51 11.34
N TYR A 5 25.20 23.92 12.41
CA TYR A 5 23.93 23.22 12.53
C TYR A 5 23.47 22.32 11.38
N LEU A 6 23.45 21.01 11.69
CA LEU A 6 22.21 20.22 11.71
C LEU A 6 21.01 21.06 11.24
N GLN A 7 20.62 20.92 9.97
CA GLN A 7 19.28 21.32 9.55
C GLN A 7 18.31 20.40 10.30
N GLN A 8 17.98 20.82 11.51
CA GLN A 8 16.86 20.32 12.28
C GLN A 8 15.68 20.28 11.33
N CYS A 9 15.07 19.10 11.21
CA CYS A 9 13.80 18.94 10.53
C CYS A 9 12.84 20.00 11.09
N ARG A 10 12.58 21.07 10.32
CA ARG A 10 11.77 22.23 10.73
C ARG A 10 10.33 21.86 11.11
N PHE A 11 9.91 20.63 10.81
CA PHE A 11 8.57 20.10 11.05
C PHE A 11 8.65 18.63 11.43
N ASP A 12 7.85 18.21 12.42
CA ASP A 12 7.72 16.80 12.83
C ASP A 12 6.98 15.95 11.78
N CYS A 13 6.10 16.58 11.00
CA CYS A 13 5.38 15.97 9.90
C CYS A 13 5.22 16.97 8.74
N VAL A 14 5.45 16.51 7.51
CA VAL A 14 5.30 17.35 6.31
C VAL A 14 4.37 16.64 5.32
N ALA A 15 3.15 17.18 5.18
CA ALA A 15 2.25 16.78 4.10
C ALA A 15 2.63 17.50 2.80
N ARG A 16 2.60 16.78 1.67
CA ARG A 16 2.85 17.32 0.33
C ARG A 16 1.65 17.01 -0.56
N PRO A 17 1.10 17.97 -1.32
CA PRO A 17 0.07 17.68 -2.31
C PRO A 17 0.66 16.83 -3.44
N TRP A 18 -0.17 15.97 -4.03
CA TRP A 18 0.22 15.09 -5.14
C TRP A 18 0.55 15.87 -6.40
N LEU A 19 -0.30 16.84 -6.75
CA LEU A 19 -0.20 17.62 -7.98
C LEU A 19 0.17 19.07 -7.66
N THR A 20 1.06 19.65 -8.46
CA THR A 20 1.28 21.09 -8.51
C THR A 20 0.18 21.74 -9.36
N GLU A 21 -0.18 21.09 -10.46
CA GLU A 21 -1.17 21.57 -11.42
C GLU A 21 -1.97 20.40 -12.00
N ALA A 22 -3.24 20.64 -12.32
CA ALA A 22 -4.09 19.72 -13.06
C ALA A 22 -4.99 20.50 -14.02
N GLY A 23 -4.93 20.18 -15.30
CA GLY A 23 -5.68 20.83 -16.37
C GLY A 23 -6.36 19.81 -17.28
N SER A 24 -7.49 20.21 -17.88
CA SER A 24 -8.19 19.42 -18.89
C SER A 24 -8.30 20.20 -20.18
N ARG A 25 -8.07 19.53 -21.30
CA ARG A 25 -8.38 20.06 -22.63
C ARG A 25 -9.60 19.31 -23.14
N SER A 26 -10.78 19.73 -22.66
CA SER A 26 -12.07 19.04 -22.83
C SER A 26 -12.41 18.73 -24.29
N ALA A 27 -12.01 19.58 -25.24
CA ALA A 27 -12.26 19.37 -26.67
C ALA A 27 -11.49 18.19 -27.28
N ARG A 28 -10.45 17.68 -26.61
CA ARG A 28 -9.60 16.57 -27.11
C ARG A 28 -9.60 15.34 -26.20
N GLY A 29 -10.29 15.39 -25.07
CA GLY A 29 -10.26 14.30 -24.07
C GLY A 29 -8.88 14.10 -23.43
N ILE A 30 -7.98 15.09 -23.53
CA ILE A 30 -6.62 15.04 -22.98
C ILE A 30 -6.62 15.70 -21.61
N TRP A 31 -6.04 15.01 -20.63
CA TRP A 31 -5.77 15.53 -19.29
C TRP A 31 -4.28 15.72 -19.11
N GLU A 32 -3.90 16.90 -18.63
CA GLU A 32 -2.52 17.24 -18.30
C GLU A 32 -2.42 17.39 -16.79
N ILE A 33 -1.48 16.67 -16.18
CA ILE A 33 -1.23 16.71 -14.74
C ILE A 33 0.24 16.94 -14.50
N GLU A 34 0.55 17.80 -13.53
CA GLU A 34 1.92 18.04 -13.08
C GLU A 34 2.09 17.50 -11.67
N PHE A 35 2.94 16.47 -11.53
CA PHE A 35 3.30 15.96 -10.22
C PHE A 35 4.17 16.95 -9.44
N ASN A 36 3.95 16.99 -8.13
CA ASN A 36 4.79 17.76 -7.24
C ASN A 36 6.25 17.29 -7.33
N HIS A 37 7.17 18.18 -7.71
CA HIS A 37 8.60 17.88 -7.85
C HIS A 37 9.21 17.24 -6.60
N LYS A 38 8.68 17.54 -5.41
CA LYS A 38 9.15 16.98 -4.14
C LYS A 38 8.78 15.50 -3.97
N LEU A 39 7.86 14.98 -4.79
CA LEU A 39 7.44 13.57 -4.80
C LEU A 39 8.20 12.74 -5.83
N LEU A 40 8.87 13.36 -6.82
CA LEU A 40 9.51 12.62 -7.93
C LEU A 40 10.52 11.57 -7.45
N ARG A 41 11.28 11.86 -6.37
CA ARG A 41 12.22 10.91 -5.75
C ARG A 41 11.60 9.62 -5.24
N TYR A 42 10.28 9.59 -5.04
CA TYR A 42 9.53 8.42 -4.56
C TYR A 42 8.78 7.69 -5.67
N ILE A 43 8.73 8.25 -6.87
CA ILE A 43 7.96 7.73 -8.01
C ILE A 43 8.89 7.23 -9.11
N TYR A 44 10.02 7.92 -9.32
CA TYR A 44 10.92 7.69 -10.44
C TYR A 44 12.36 7.44 -9.98
N GLY A 45 13.10 6.62 -10.73
CA GLY A 45 14.51 6.33 -10.46
C GLY A 45 14.77 5.44 -9.23
N LEU A 46 13.78 4.65 -8.82
CA LEU A 46 13.92 3.70 -7.71
C LEU A 46 14.75 2.48 -8.17
N THR A 47 15.89 2.24 -7.55
CA THR A 47 16.83 1.19 -7.99
C THR A 47 16.69 -0.14 -7.24
N ASN A 48 16.52 -0.13 -5.92
CA ASN A 48 16.55 -1.35 -5.09
C ASN A 48 15.40 -1.48 -4.07
N GLN A 49 14.57 -0.45 -3.86
CA GLN A 49 13.53 -0.44 -2.83
C GLN A 49 12.18 -0.03 -3.44
N PHE A 50 11.63 -0.91 -4.27
CA PHE A 50 10.36 -0.69 -4.92
C PHE A 50 9.55 -1.98 -4.97
N THR A 51 8.23 -1.82 -4.99
CA THR A 51 7.30 -2.93 -5.13
C THR A 51 6.91 -3.07 -6.58
N THR A 52 7.11 -4.26 -7.15
CA THR A 52 6.65 -4.59 -8.51
C THR A 52 5.41 -5.46 -8.46
N TYR A 53 4.37 -5.06 -9.18
CA TYR A 53 3.16 -5.85 -9.39
C TYR A 53 2.57 -5.55 -10.77
N SER A 54 1.72 -6.46 -11.25
CA SER A 54 1.09 -6.35 -12.56
C SER A 54 -0.09 -5.37 -12.51
N LEU A 55 -0.10 -4.41 -13.44
CA LEU A 55 -1.24 -3.49 -13.61
C LEU A 55 -2.51 -4.24 -14.04
N ARG A 56 -2.38 -5.34 -14.78
CA ARG A 56 -3.51 -6.19 -15.17
C ARG A 56 -4.18 -6.80 -13.93
N ASP A 57 -3.36 -7.27 -12.99
CA ASP A 57 -3.84 -7.91 -11.77
C ASP A 57 -4.51 -6.87 -10.87
N CYS A 58 -3.89 -5.69 -10.74
CA CYS A 58 -4.46 -4.55 -10.03
C CYS A 58 -5.81 -4.10 -10.63
N GLY A 59 -5.91 -4.01 -11.95
CA GLY A 59 -7.15 -3.63 -12.65
C GLY A 59 -8.32 -4.62 -12.47
N SER A 60 -8.04 -5.86 -12.05
CA SER A 60 -9.08 -6.84 -11.73
C SER A 60 -9.74 -6.61 -10.36
N LEU A 61 -9.05 -5.89 -9.47
CA LEU A 61 -9.47 -5.55 -8.13
C LEU A 61 -10.22 -4.21 -8.17
N ARG A 62 -11.43 -4.17 -7.59
CA ARG A 62 -12.29 -2.97 -7.65
C ARG A 62 -12.20 -2.07 -6.42
N ASN A 63 -11.81 -2.63 -5.28
CA ASN A 63 -11.76 -1.90 -4.01
C ASN A 63 -10.35 -1.31 -3.81
N PRO A 64 -10.19 0.01 -3.67
CA PRO A 64 -8.90 0.66 -3.43
C PRO A 64 -8.15 0.09 -2.22
N ARG A 65 -8.85 -0.28 -1.14
CA ARG A 65 -8.21 -0.89 0.03
C ARG A 65 -7.69 -2.30 -0.27
N THR A 66 -8.41 -3.06 -1.09
CA THR A 66 -7.97 -4.39 -1.55
C THR A 66 -6.76 -4.28 -2.48
N ILE A 67 -6.75 -3.28 -3.36
CA ILE A 67 -5.57 -2.97 -4.19
C ILE A 67 -4.36 -2.69 -3.29
N ARG A 68 -4.49 -1.80 -2.30
CA ARG A 68 -3.39 -1.49 -1.37
C ARG A 68 -2.93 -2.72 -0.57
N LEU A 69 -3.85 -3.60 -0.19
CA LEU A 69 -3.50 -4.87 0.47
C LEU A 69 -2.68 -5.75 -0.47
N TYR A 70 -3.10 -5.90 -1.72
CA TYR A 70 -2.36 -6.65 -2.73
C TYR A 70 -0.96 -6.05 -2.97
N GLU A 71 -0.85 -4.74 -3.09
CA GLU A 71 0.44 -4.05 -3.20
C GLU A 71 1.35 -4.34 -2.01
N SER A 72 0.79 -4.33 -0.79
CA SER A 72 1.54 -4.65 0.43
C SER A 72 1.99 -6.11 0.43
N LEU A 73 1.15 -7.06 0.02
CA LEU A 73 1.53 -8.47 -0.10
C LEU A 73 2.60 -8.69 -1.18
N ALA A 74 2.48 -8.01 -2.31
CA ALA A 74 3.45 -8.09 -3.40
C ALA A 74 4.83 -7.59 -2.98
N GLN A 75 4.91 -6.65 -2.04
CA GLN A 75 6.18 -6.17 -1.47
C GLN A 75 6.94 -7.28 -0.74
N PHE A 76 6.23 -8.19 -0.07
CA PHE A 76 6.80 -9.30 0.71
C PHE A 76 6.70 -10.64 -0.01
N LYS A 77 6.43 -10.64 -1.33
CA LYS A 77 6.33 -11.89 -2.10
C LYS A 77 7.62 -12.70 -2.10
N SER A 78 8.78 -12.06 -2.00
CA SER A 78 10.09 -12.72 -1.97
C SER A 78 10.38 -13.38 -0.62
N SER A 79 9.91 -12.80 0.49
CA SER A 79 10.06 -13.40 1.83
C SER A 79 9.00 -14.45 2.12
N GLY A 80 7.85 -14.40 1.43
CA GLY A 80 6.71 -15.30 1.66
C GLY A 80 5.96 -15.05 2.97
N LEU A 81 6.42 -14.09 3.78
CA LEU A 81 5.84 -13.73 5.07
C LEU A 81 5.86 -12.22 5.25
N TRP A 82 4.72 -11.68 5.67
CA TRP A 82 4.57 -10.30 6.10
C TRP A 82 3.93 -10.24 7.47
N VAL A 83 4.66 -9.66 8.44
CA VAL A 83 4.18 -9.48 9.81
C VAL A 83 3.83 -8.02 10.04
N THR A 84 2.63 -7.75 10.56
CA THR A 84 2.16 -6.38 10.82
C THR A 84 1.24 -6.34 12.03
N THR A 85 0.91 -5.13 12.50
CA THR A 85 0.04 -4.91 13.67
C THR A 85 -1.29 -4.30 13.23
N HIS A 86 -2.33 -4.48 14.06
CA HIS A 86 -3.62 -3.83 13.82
C HIS A 86 -3.50 -2.31 13.69
N ALA A 87 -2.69 -1.68 14.56
CA ALA A 87 -2.45 -0.24 14.52
C ALA A 87 -1.81 0.21 13.19
N TRP A 88 -0.84 -0.56 12.69
CA TRP A 88 -0.21 -0.27 11.40
C TRP A 88 -1.20 -0.41 10.24
N LEU A 89 -2.05 -1.45 10.25
CA LEU A 89 -3.11 -1.63 9.24
C LEU A 89 -4.09 -0.45 9.26
N ASN A 90 -4.50 0.00 10.45
CA ASN A 90 -5.42 1.13 10.61
C ASN A 90 -4.86 2.41 10.00
N ASP A 91 -3.62 2.76 10.33
CA ASP A 91 -2.96 3.96 9.82
C ASP A 91 -2.72 3.87 8.31
N ARG A 92 -2.16 2.74 7.84
CA ARG A 92 -1.81 2.55 6.42
C ARG A 92 -3.02 2.55 5.50
N PHE A 93 -4.10 1.88 5.91
CA PHE A 93 -5.30 1.73 5.08
C PHE A 93 -6.39 2.76 5.38
N LEU A 94 -6.16 3.67 6.33
CA LEU A 94 -7.12 4.67 6.79
C LEU A 94 -8.49 4.03 7.09
N LEU A 95 -8.45 3.00 7.94
CA LEU A 95 -9.64 2.20 8.24
C LEU A 95 -10.70 3.03 8.99
N PRO A 96 -12.00 2.82 8.76
CA PRO A 96 -13.04 3.51 9.50
C PRO A 96 -13.04 3.10 10.98
N GLU A 97 -13.51 4.00 11.85
CA GLU A 97 -13.45 3.83 13.32
C GLU A 97 -14.06 2.52 13.82
N SER A 98 -15.13 2.04 13.19
CA SER A 98 -15.76 0.76 13.53
C SER A 98 -14.79 -0.42 13.37
N GLN A 99 -14.00 -0.43 12.28
CA GLN A 99 -13.00 -1.44 11.98
C GLN A 99 -11.74 -1.27 12.84
N GLN A 100 -11.42 -0.04 13.26
CA GLN A 100 -10.30 0.21 14.18
C GLN A 100 -10.58 -0.35 15.58
N LYS A 101 -11.82 -0.19 16.09
CA LYS A 101 -12.20 -0.68 17.42
C LYS A 101 -12.53 -2.16 17.44
N ASN A 102 -13.07 -2.69 16.34
CA ASN A 102 -13.55 -4.07 16.27
C ASN A 102 -12.76 -4.91 15.25
N LEU A 103 -11.86 -5.74 15.77
CA LEU A 103 -11.08 -6.69 14.96
C LEU A 103 -11.96 -7.70 14.20
N ALA A 104 -13.07 -8.16 14.77
CA ALA A 104 -13.95 -9.10 14.09
C ALA A 104 -14.63 -8.44 12.89
N GLU A 105 -14.99 -7.16 13.01
CA GLU A 105 -15.55 -6.38 11.90
C GLU A 105 -14.50 -6.13 10.81
N LEU A 106 -13.26 -5.79 11.18
CA LEU A 106 -12.15 -5.66 10.23
C LEU A 106 -11.97 -6.93 9.39
N LYS A 107 -11.93 -8.09 10.05
CA LYS A 107 -11.77 -9.39 9.36
C LYS A 107 -12.89 -9.62 8.36
N ARG A 108 -14.14 -9.59 8.85
CA ARG A 108 -15.33 -9.92 8.06
C ARG A 108 -15.58 -8.94 6.90
N SER A 109 -15.35 -7.64 7.14
CA SER A 109 -15.72 -6.59 6.18
C SER A 109 -14.59 -6.22 5.21
N PHE A 110 -13.33 -6.46 5.59
CA PHE A 110 -12.18 -6.06 4.80
C PHE A 110 -11.22 -7.22 4.50
N LEU A 111 -10.57 -7.83 5.51
CA LEU A 111 -9.49 -8.79 5.25
C LEU A 111 -9.97 -10.04 4.51
N ASP A 112 -11.03 -10.69 5.01
CA ASP A 112 -11.56 -11.92 4.42
C ASP A 112 -12.06 -11.71 2.97
N PRO A 113 -12.91 -10.70 2.67
CA PRO A 113 -13.33 -10.46 1.30
C PRO A 113 -12.20 -9.97 0.40
N ALA A 114 -11.23 -9.21 0.91
CA ALA A 114 -10.08 -8.75 0.14
C ALA A 114 -9.17 -9.91 -0.25
N LEU A 115 -8.81 -10.77 0.71
CA LEU A 115 -7.96 -11.94 0.45
C LEU A 115 -8.64 -12.95 -0.47
N LYS A 116 -9.96 -13.15 -0.33
CA LYS A 116 -10.72 -13.96 -1.28
C LYS A 116 -10.59 -13.44 -2.71
N GLN A 117 -10.80 -12.13 -2.92
CA GLN A 117 -10.65 -11.53 -4.25
C GLN A 117 -9.22 -11.62 -4.79
N ILE A 118 -8.21 -11.39 -3.95
CA ILE A 118 -6.81 -11.47 -4.34
C ILE A 118 -6.47 -12.91 -4.77
N ASN A 119 -6.86 -13.90 -3.96
CA ASN A 119 -6.59 -15.31 -4.24
C ASN A 119 -7.30 -15.80 -5.51
N GLU A 120 -8.48 -15.26 -5.83
CA GLU A 120 -9.23 -15.63 -7.03
C GLU A 120 -8.71 -14.94 -8.30
N LYS A 121 -8.37 -13.65 -8.22
CA LYS A 121 -8.12 -12.81 -9.41
C LYS A 121 -6.66 -12.54 -9.71
N THR A 122 -5.75 -12.87 -8.80
CA THR A 122 -4.32 -12.61 -8.94
C THR A 122 -3.52 -13.92 -8.85
N PRO A 123 -2.26 -13.94 -9.34
CA PRO A 123 -1.37 -15.07 -9.17
C PRO A 123 -0.88 -15.25 -7.72
N LEU A 124 -1.18 -14.32 -6.82
CA LEU A 124 -0.74 -14.37 -5.44
C LEU A 124 -1.78 -15.11 -4.57
N LEU A 125 -1.32 -16.06 -3.78
CA LEU A 125 -2.09 -16.72 -2.73
C LEU A 125 -1.64 -16.18 -1.38
N ALA A 126 -2.57 -15.58 -0.64
CA ALA A 126 -2.32 -15.07 0.69
C ALA A 126 -3.33 -15.62 1.70
N LYS A 127 -2.82 -15.91 2.89
CA LYS A 127 -3.60 -16.24 4.09
C LYS A 127 -3.04 -15.49 5.27
N TYR A 128 -3.84 -15.25 6.29
CA TYR A 128 -3.36 -14.65 7.53
C TYR A 128 -3.70 -15.48 8.75
N SER A 129 -2.86 -15.40 9.76
CA SER A 129 -3.14 -15.81 11.13
C SER A 129 -2.84 -14.66 12.09
N ILE A 130 -3.28 -14.78 13.33
CA ILE A 130 -2.96 -13.84 14.39
C ILE A 130 -2.18 -14.60 15.46
N ASP A 131 -1.04 -14.06 15.89
CA ASP A 131 -0.28 -14.65 17.00
C ASP A 131 -0.91 -14.33 18.36
N ASP A 132 -0.41 -14.99 19.41
CA ASP A 132 -0.86 -14.76 20.79
C ASP A 132 -0.59 -13.32 21.26
N SER A 133 0.28 -12.58 20.55
CA SER A 133 0.59 -11.16 20.80
C SER A 133 -0.34 -10.19 20.05
N GLY A 134 -1.29 -10.68 19.25
CA GLY A 134 -2.22 -9.87 18.47
C GLY A 134 -1.66 -9.29 17.16
N LYS A 135 -0.50 -9.76 16.69
CA LYS A 135 0.08 -9.38 15.39
C LYS A 135 -0.52 -10.24 14.28
N PHE A 136 -0.66 -9.65 13.11
CA PHE A 136 -1.09 -10.33 11.89
C PHE A 136 0.12 -10.91 11.17
N LEU A 137 0.05 -12.20 10.83
CA LEU A 137 1.04 -12.92 10.05
C LEU A 137 0.41 -13.30 8.71
N PHE A 138 0.79 -12.62 7.64
CA PHE A 138 0.37 -12.92 6.29
C PHE A 138 1.37 -13.87 5.63
N SER A 139 0.94 -15.09 5.35
CA SER A 139 1.68 -16.04 4.52
C SER A 139 1.32 -15.81 3.06
N ILE A 140 2.34 -15.72 2.20
CA ILE A 140 2.25 -15.37 0.79
C ILE A 140 2.93 -16.45 -0.04
N ILE A 141 2.23 -16.95 -1.05
CA ILE A 141 2.71 -17.96 -2.00
C ILE A 141 2.42 -17.44 -3.41
N ASP A 142 3.43 -17.38 -4.26
CA ASP A 142 3.25 -17.05 -5.67
C ASP A 142 2.88 -18.33 -6.46
N LYS A 143 1.72 -18.33 -7.13
CA LYS A 143 1.28 -19.48 -7.94
C LYS A 143 2.21 -19.75 -9.12
N GLN A 144 2.88 -18.71 -9.63
CA GLN A 144 3.71 -18.82 -10.83
C GLN A 144 5.11 -19.34 -10.53
N ASN A 145 5.60 -19.13 -9.30
CA ASN A 145 6.86 -19.64 -8.79
C ASN A 145 6.65 -20.16 -7.36
N PRO A 146 6.12 -21.38 -7.19
CA PRO A 146 6.08 -22.01 -5.87
C PRO A 146 7.52 -22.25 -5.41
N VAL A 147 7.85 -21.73 -4.22
CA VAL A 147 9.13 -21.97 -3.53
C VAL A 147 9.22 -23.42 -3.09
#